data_AF-A0A9E0V8L5-F1
#
_entry.id   AF-A0A9E0V8L5-F1
#
_cell.length_a   1.000
_cell.length_b   1.000
_cell.length_c   1.000
_cell.angle_alpha   90.00
_cell.angle_beta   90.00
_cell.angle_gamma   90.00
#
_symmetry.space_group_name_H-M   'P 1'
#
loop_
_entity.id
_entity.type
_entity.pdbx_description
1 polymer ?
#
loop_
_entity_poly.entity_id
_entity_poly.type
_entity_poly.pdbx_seq_one_letter_code
_entity_poly.pdbx_strand_id
1 'polypeptide(L)'
;MANIGNRLYRNAESRKEDAIQIDQQIARLEEDIRKLKIDFDIYFNNGAKRPPLEARARLEANMKRIADDRNLTYAQRYQFNTLMSRFTSYRELWRRILKKKGEELV
;
A
#
# COMPACT_ATOMS: atom_id res chain seq x y z
N MET A 1 25.06 26.82 -30.64
CA MET A 1 25.49 25.77 -29.69
C MET A 1 24.77 25.94 -28.35
N ALA A 2 23.49 25.57 -28.24
CA ALA A 2 22.76 25.60 -26.98
C ALA A 2 21.61 24.58 -27.01
N ASN A 3 21.87 23.31 -26.69
CA ASN A 3 20.77 22.33 -26.56
C ASN A 3 21.10 21.09 -25.70
N ILE A 4 22.14 21.14 -24.86
CA ILE A 4 22.50 20.01 -23.98
C ILE A 4 21.99 20.29 -22.55
N GLY A 5 22.15 21.51 -22.04
CA GLY A 5 21.69 21.88 -20.69
C GLY A 5 20.18 21.69 -20.47
N ASN A 6 19.34 22.16 -21.38
CA ASN A 6 17.87 22.16 -21.20
C ASN A 6 17.27 20.75 -21.04
N ARG A 7 17.83 19.73 -21.71
CA ARG A 7 17.36 18.33 -21.61
C ARG A 7 17.71 17.68 -20.27
N LEU A 8 18.83 18.05 -19.66
CA LEU A 8 19.27 17.48 -18.38
C LEU A 8 18.42 17.97 -17.21
N TYR A 9 18.04 19.26 -17.21
CA TYR A 9 17.18 19.83 -16.17
C TYR A 9 15.76 19.25 -16.19
N ARG A 10 15.14 19.13 -17.38
CA ARG A 10 13.80 18.53 -17.52
C ARG A 10 13.72 17.09 -17.00
N ASN A 11 14.76 16.30 -17.25
CA ASN A 11 14.84 14.92 -16.76
C ASN A 11 15.06 14.84 -15.23
N ALA A 12 15.69 15.86 -14.63
CA ALA A 12 15.84 15.94 -13.18
C ALA A 12 14.51 16.33 -12.51
N GLU A 13 13.77 17.27 -13.09
CA GLU A 13 12.44 17.67 -12.62
C GLU A 13 11.44 16.51 -12.69
N SER A 14 11.36 15.80 -13.83
CA SER A 14 10.49 14.63 -13.98
C SER A 14 10.79 13.55 -12.94
N ARG A 15 12.06 13.24 -12.66
CA ARG A 15 12.42 12.26 -11.61
C ARG A 15 12.03 12.73 -10.21
N LYS A 16 12.11 14.04 -9.94
CA LYS A 16 11.68 14.61 -8.66
C LYS A 16 10.16 14.53 -8.52
N GLU A 17 9.43 14.81 -9.59
CA GLU A 17 7.97 14.65 -9.63
C GLU A 17 7.56 13.20 -9.40
N ASP A 18 8.19 12.25 -10.07
CA ASP A 18 7.95 10.81 -9.88
C ASP A 18 8.20 10.40 -8.43
N ALA A 19 9.30 10.86 -7.82
CA ALA A 19 9.60 10.59 -6.42
C ALA A 19 8.51 11.13 -5.48
N ILE A 20 8.04 12.37 -5.69
CA ILE A 20 6.95 12.96 -4.90
C ILE A 20 5.66 12.16 -5.07
N GLN A 21 5.35 11.69 -6.29
CA GLN A 21 4.17 10.87 -6.53
C GLN A 21 4.25 9.53 -5.78
N ILE A 22 5.42 8.90 -5.76
CA ILE A 22 5.65 7.66 -5.00
C ILE A 22 5.48 7.90 -3.50
N ASP A 23 6.03 8.99 -2.96
CA ASP A 23 5.87 9.34 -1.53
C ASP A 23 4.38 9.51 -1.17
N GLN A 24 3.61 10.20 -2.01
CA GLN A 24 2.17 10.34 -1.82
C GLN A 24 1.43 8.99 -1.89
N GLN A 25 1.85 8.09 -2.78
CA GLN A 25 1.26 6.76 -2.89
C GLN A 25 1.56 5.91 -1.64
N ILE A 26 2.79 5.98 -1.11
CA ILE A 26 3.17 5.30 0.14
C ILE A 26 2.38 5.86 1.32
N ALA A 27 2.20 7.18 1.41
CA ALA A 27 1.39 7.80 2.46
C ALA A 27 -0.09 7.38 2.39
N ARG A 28 -0.67 7.32 1.19
CA ARG A 28 -2.04 6.80 0.98
C ARG A 28 -2.14 5.32 1.37
N LEU A 29 -1.13 4.52 1.02
CA LEU A 29 -1.07 3.11 1.38
C LEU A 29 -1.11 2.91 2.91
N GLU A 30 -0.40 3.73 3.67
CA GLU A 30 -0.45 3.68 5.13
C GLU A 30 -1.84 4.00 5.68
N GLU A 31 -2.52 5.01 5.14
CA GLU A 31 -3.90 5.34 5.51
C GLU A 31 -4.86 4.18 5.17
N ASP A 32 -4.74 3.61 3.98
CA ASP A 32 -5.60 2.50 3.55
C ASP A 32 -5.38 1.24 4.42
N ILE A 33 -4.15 0.96 4.85
CA ILE A 33 -3.86 -0.11 5.83
C ILE A 33 -4.58 0.16 7.16
N ARG A 34 -4.50 1.41 7.67
CA ARG A 34 -5.17 1.79 8.92
C ARG A 34 -6.68 1.66 8.82
N LYS A 35 -7.29 2.17 7.74
CA LYS A 35 -8.73 2.03 7.48
C LYS A 35 -9.14 0.58 7.38
N LEU A 36 -8.42 -0.24 6.62
CA LEU A 36 -8.76 -1.65 6.48
C LEU A 36 -8.71 -2.40 7.83
N LYS A 37 -7.75 -2.08 8.70
CA LYS A 37 -7.74 -2.61 10.07
C LYS A 37 -8.99 -2.23 10.84
N ILE A 38 -9.39 -0.96 10.79
CA ILE A 38 -10.60 -0.48 11.46
C ILE A 38 -11.84 -1.21 10.91
N ASP A 39 -11.94 -1.36 9.59
CA ASP A 39 -13.07 -2.05 8.96
C ASP A 39 -13.17 -3.52 9.40
N PHE A 40 -12.03 -4.21 9.50
CA PHE A 40 -11.98 -5.56 10.05
C PHE A 40 -12.33 -5.60 11.54
N ASP A 41 -11.89 -4.63 12.34
CA ASP A 41 -12.25 -4.54 13.75
C ASP A 41 -13.77 -4.33 13.90
N ILE A 42 -14.38 -3.44 13.12
CA ILE A 42 -15.84 -3.23 13.08
C ILE A 42 -16.55 -4.54 12.73
N TYR A 43 -16.05 -5.25 11.72
CA TYR A 43 -16.59 -6.54 11.32
C TYR A 43 -16.52 -7.60 12.43
N PHE A 44 -15.37 -7.75 13.08
CA PHE A 44 -15.21 -8.73 14.15
C PHE A 44 -16.05 -8.43 15.39
N ASN A 45 -16.34 -7.15 15.64
CA ASN A 45 -17.26 -6.71 16.68
C ASN A 45 -18.74 -6.72 16.25
N ASN A 46 -19.07 -7.40 15.13
CA ASN A 46 -20.41 -7.53 14.57
C ASN A 46 -21.06 -6.19 14.16
N GLY A 47 -20.27 -5.12 13.98
CA GLY A 47 -20.74 -3.84 13.46
C GLY A 47 -20.93 -3.82 11.94
N ALA A 48 -20.46 -4.86 11.24
CA ALA A 48 -20.70 -5.07 9.82
C ALA A 48 -21.08 -6.55 9.55
N LYS A 49 -21.91 -6.78 8.53
CA LYS A 49 -22.41 -8.13 8.17
C LYS A 49 -21.44 -8.95 7.34
N ARG A 50 -20.45 -8.33 6.71
CA ARG A 50 -19.50 -8.98 5.79
C ARG A 50 -18.09 -8.43 5.99
N PRO A 51 -17.04 -9.25 5.80
CA PRO A 51 -15.67 -8.79 5.88
C PRO A 51 -15.34 -7.82 4.73
N PRO A 52 -14.42 -6.84 4.93
CA PRO A 52 -14.05 -5.83 3.93
C PRO A 52 -13.09 -6.39 2.85
N LEU A 53 -13.49 -7.44 2.14
CA LEU A 53 -12.64 -8.17 1.18
C LEU A 53 -12.26 -7.34 -0.05
N GLU A 54 -13.18 -6.52 -0.56
CA GLU A 54 -12.87 -5.65 -1.70
C GLU A 54 -11.83 -4.58 -1.35
N ALA A 55 -11.93 -3.99 -0.16
CA ALA A 55 -10.97 -3.01 0.32
C ALA A 55 -9.58 -3.66 0.47
N ARG A 56 -9.53 -4.90 0.98
CA ARG A 56 -8.30 -5.71 1.00
C ARG A 56 -7.74 -5.94 -0.40
N ALA A 57 -8.56 -6.37 -1.36
CA ALA A 57 -8.10 -6.65 -2.73
C ALA A 57 -7.56 -5.40 -3.43
N ARG A 58 -8.23 -4.24 -3.27
CA ARG A 58 -7.74 -2.96 -3.80
C ARG A 58 -6.41 -2.56 -3.18
N LEU A 59 -6.26 -2.73 -1.87
CA LEU A 59 -5.01 -2.46 -1.17
C LEU A 59 -3.87 -3.36 -1.69
N GLU A 60 -4.11 -4.66 -1.84
CA GLU A 60 -3.13 -5.62 -2.36
C GLU A 60 -2.70 -5.28 -3.81
N ALA A 61 -3.64 -4.86 -4.66
CA ALA A 61 -3.34 -4.40 -6.02
C ALA A 61 -2.44 -3.15 -6.00
N ASN A 62 -2.73 -2.18 -5.13
CA ASN A 62 -1.91 -0.98 -4.97
C ASN A 62 -0.50 -1.30 -4.44
N MET A 63 -0.39 -2.20 -3.47
CA MET A 63 0.90 -2.68 -2.96
C MET A 63 1.73 -3.33 -4.06
N LYS A 64 1.13 -4.20 -4.87
CA LYS A 64 1.81 -4.87 -5.97
C LYS A 64 2.34 -3.86 -6.99
N ARG A 65 1.53 -2.85 -7.36
CA ARG A 65 1.95 -1.81 -8.31
C ARG A 65 3.17 -1.02 -7.82
N ILE A 66 3.25 -0.71 -6.52
CA ILE A 66 4.42 -0.02 -5.94
C ILE A 66 5.62 -0.98 -5.84
N ALA A 67 5.39 -2.25 -5.48
CA ALA A 67 6.45 -3.25 -5.40
C ALA A 67 7.13 -3.53 -6.75
N ASP A 68 6.36 -3.48 -7.84
CA ASP A 68 6.85 -3.69 -9.20
C ASP A 68 7.68 -2.48 -9.72
N ASP A 69 7.66 -1.34 -9.02
CA ASP A 69 8.47 -0.17 -9.36
C ASP A 69 9.96 -0.38 -9.01
N ARG A 70 10.80 -0.34 -10.05
CA ARG A 70 12.26 -0.50 -9.94
C ARG A 70 12.99 0.79 -9.54
N ASN A 71 12.32 1.93 -9.64
CA ASN A 71 12.92 3.26 -9.44
C ASN A 71 12.72 3.82 -8.03
N LEU A 72 12.18 3.03 -7.09
CA LEU A 72 12.07 3.43 -5.69
C LEU A 72 13.44 3.80 -5.11
N THR A 73 13.50 4.97 -4.46
CA THR A 73 14.66 5.34 -3.63
C THR A 73 14.79 4.40 -2.43
N TYR A 74 15.97 4.36 -1.81
CA TYR A 74 16.18 3.54 -0.60
C TYR A 74 15.22 3.87 0.53
N ALA A 75 14.94 5.16 0.76
CA ALA A 75 14.00 5.60 1.79
C ALA A 75 12.57 5.13 1.50
N GLN A 76 12.10 5.30 0.25
CA GLN A 76 10.79 4.83 -0.18
C GLN A 76 10.65 3.31 -0.05
N ARG A 77 11.67 2.57 -0.51
CA ARG A 77 11.68 1.10 -0.41
C ARG A 77 11.65 0.63 1.03
N TYR A 78 12.40 1.30 1.92
CA TYR A 78 12.37 1.00 3.35
C TYR A 78 10.97 1.22 3.94
N GLN A 79 10.39 2.41 3.73
CA GLN A 79 9.04 2.73 4.23
C GLN A 79 7.99 1.76 3.67
N PHE A 80 8.00 1.50 2.37
CA PHE A 80 7.10 0.54 1.72
C PHE A 80 7.22 -0.86 2.34
N ASN A 81 8.45 -1.36 2.54
CA ASN A 81 8.68 -2.67 3.14
C ASN A 81 8.17 -2.74 4.59
N THR A 82 8.30 -1.66 5.37
CA THR A 82 7.72 -1.57 6.72
C THR A 82 6.20 -1.69 6.67
N LEU A 83 5.54 -1.01 5.74
CA LEU A 83 4.08 -1.10 5.55
C LEU A 83 3.66 -2.51 5.09
N MET A 84 4.42 -3.13 4.19
CA MET A 84 4.16 -4.49 3.71
C MET A 84 4.24 -5.52 4.85
N SER A 85 5.24 -5.39 5.73
CA SER A 85 5.38 -6.24 6.91
C SER A 85 4.19 -6.08 7.86
N ARG A 86 3.81 -4.83 8.16
CA ARG A 86 2.64 -4.51 9.01
C ARG A 86 1.36 -5.13 8.44
N PHE A 87 1.10 -4.94 7.15
CA PHE A 87 -0.07 -5.50 6.47
C PHE A 87 -0.07 -7.03 6.49
N THR A 88 1.09 -7.66 6.27
CA THR A 88 1.24 -9.13 6.36
C THR A 88 0.84 -9.64 7.74
N SER A 89 1.30 -8.98 8.82
CA SER A 89 0.91 -9.35 10.19
C SER A 89 -0.60 -9.23 10.42
N TYR A 90 -1.23 -8.16 9.92
CA TYR A 90 -2.69 -8.00 10.03
C TYR A 90 -3.45 -9.05 9.23
N ARG A 91 -3.03 -9.36 8.01
CA ARG A 91 -3.67 -10.39 7.18
C ARG A 91 -3.65 -11.75 7.86
N GLU A 92 -2.52 -12.11 8.46
CA GLU A 92 -2.39 -13.36 9.23
C GLU A 92 -3.30 -13.38 10.46
N LEU A 93 -3.42 -12.26 11.17
CA LEU A 93 -4.34 -12.11 12.31
C LEU A 93 -5.79 -12.28 11.85
N TRP A 94 -6.22 -11.55 10.80
CA TRP A 94 -7.58 -11.63 10.29
C TRP A 94 -7.92 -13.04 9.78
N ARG A 95 -7.00 -13.69 9.07
CA ARG A 95 -7.16 -15.09 8.62
C ARG A 95 -7.45 -16.03 9.80
N ARG A 96 -6.71 -15.89 10.90
CA ARG A 96 -6.92 -16.72 12.11
C ARG A 96 -8.28 -16.45 12.76
N ILE A 97 -8.74 -15.20 12.80
CA ILE A 97 -10.04 -14.83 13.38
C ILE A 97 -11.19 -15.35 12.51
N LEU A 98 -11.12 -15.15 11.20
CA LEU A 98 -12.13 -15.63 10.25
C LEU A 98 -12.28 -17.15 10.31
N LYS A 99 -11.15 -17.88 10.36
CA LYS A 99 -11.15 -19.33 10.59
C LYS A 99 -11.87 -19.72 11.88
N LYS A 100 -11.68 -18.98 12.98
CA LYS A 100 -12.38 -19.22 14.25
C LYS A 100 -13.89 -18.94 14.15
N LYS A 101 -14.30 -17.98 13.32
CA LYS A 101 -15.71 -17.67 13.04
C LYS A 101 -16.40 -18.68 12.09
N GLY A 102 -15.66 -19.61 11.48
CA GLY A 102 -16.21 -20.54 10.49
C GLY A 102 -16.36 -19.93 9.09
N GLU A 103 -15.74 -18.78 8.85
CA GLU A 103 -15.73 -18.09 7.56
C GLU A 103 -14.37 -18.35 6.90
N GLU A 104 -14.34 -19.26 5.94
CA GLU A 104 -13.10 -19.54 5.20
C GLU A 104 -12.84 -18.47 4.15
N LEU A 105 -11.63 -17.89 4.19
CA LEU A 105 -11.12 -17.09 3.08
C LEU A 105 -10.74 -18.06 1.96
N VAL A 106 -11.63 -18.27 1.00
CA VAL A 106 -11.28 -18.85 -0.30
C VAL A 106 -10.53 -17.80 -1.12
#